data_AF-A0A968XLJ5-F1
#
_entry.id   AF-A0A968XLJ5-F1
#
_cell.length_a   1.000
_cell.length_b   1.000
_cell.length_c   1.000
_cell.angle_alpha   90.00
_cell.angle_beta   90.00
_cell.angle_gamma   90.00
#
_symmetry.space_group_name_H-M   'P 1'
#
loop_
_entity.id
_entity.type
_entity.pdbx_description
1 polymer ?
#
loop_
_entity_poly.entity_id
_entity_poly.type
_entity_poly.pdbx_seq_one_letter_code
_entity_poly.pdbx_strand_id
1 'polypeptide(L)' 'MGVLTFSNLEITMLGKDSAVVLGRWALEREKDNPKGLFTITFRKFKEGWRIILDHSE' A
#
# COMPACT_ATOMS: atom_id res chain seq x y z
N MET A 1 9.61 -17.04 -6.43
CA MET A 1 8.71 -16.09 -7.13
C MET A 1 7.30 -16.36 -6.63
N GLY A 2 6.45 -15.35 -6.50
CA GLY A 2 5.10 -15.51 -5.93
C GLY A 2 4.13 -14.45 -6.45
N VAL A 3 2.86 -14.56 -6.07
CA VAL A 3 1.80 -13.61 -6.45
C VAL A 3 1.49 -12.70 -5.26
N LEU A 4 1.79 -11.41 -5.40
CA LEU A 4 1.44 -10.39 -4.41
C LEU A 4 0.07 -9.81 -4.74
N THR A 5 -0.86 -9.91 -3.80
CA THR A 5 -2.21 -9.33 -3.91
C THR A 5 -2.43 -8.28 -2.83
N PHE A 6 -2.94 -7.13 -3.23
CA PHE A 6 -3.44 -6.10 -2.32
C PHE A 6 -4.96 -6.12 -2.26
N SER A 7 -5.53 -5.96 -1.07
CA SER A 7 -6.98 -6.02 -0.86
C SER A 7 -7.42 -5.09 0.26
N ASN A 8 -8.74 -4.86 0.36
CA ASN A 8 -9.36 -4.00 1.38
C ASN A 8 -8.73 -2.59 1.42
N LEU A 9 -8.55 -1.99 0.26
CA LEU A 9 -7.96 -0.67 0.14
C LEU A 9 -8.94 0.39 0.66
N GLU A 10 -8.50 1.15 1.65
CA GLU A 10 -9.18 2.35 2.12
C GLU A 10 -8.29 3.55 1.83
N ILE A 11 -8.81 4.52 1.08
CA ILE A 11 -8.07 5.69 0.63
C ILE A 11 -8.72 6.93 1.24
N THR A 12 -7.96 7.64 2.08
CA THR A 12 -8.38 8.89 2.69
C THR A 12 -7.51 10.03 2.18
N MET A 13 -8.13 11.01 1.53
CA MET A 13 -7.46 12.24 1.12
C MET A 13 -7.16 13.09 2.36
N LEU A 14 -5.89 13.45 2.57
CA LEU A 14 -5.45 14.32 3.66
C LEU A 14 -5.39 15.79 3.23
N GLY A 15 -5.43 16.04 1.92
CA GLY A 15 -5.41 17.36 1.30
C GLY A 15 -5.44 17.24 -0.21
N LYS A 16 -5.17 18.36 -0.92
CA LYS A 16 -5.18 18.37 -2.39
C LYS A 16 -4.12 17.44 -3.01
N ASP A 17 -2.97 17.33 -2.34
CA ASP A 17 -1.79 16.65 -2.86
C ASP A 17 -1.27 15.56 -1.91
N SER A 18 -2.07 15.10 -0.95
CA SER A 18 -1.70 14.06 0.00
C SER A 18 -2.86 13.11 0.28
N ALA A 19 -2.53 11.83 0.45
CA ALA A 19 -3.48 10.78 0.81
C ALA A 19 -2.81 9.73 1.69
N VAL A 20 -3.58 9.09 2.56
CA VAL A 20 -3.18 7.88 3.25
C VAL A 20 -3.97 6.70 2.69
N VAL A 21 -3.30 5.58 2.50
CA VAL A 21 -3.90 4.33 2.05
C VAL A 21 -3.62 3.25 3.08
N LEU A 22 -4.70 2.64 3.57
CA LEU A 22 -4.63 1.47 4.42
C LEU A 22 -5.06 0.26 3.59
N GLY A 23 -4.49 -0.91 3.88
CA GLY A 23 -4.91 -2.12 3.21
C GLY A 23 -4.25 -3.37 3.75
N ARG A 24 -4.53 -4.48 3.07
CA ARG A 24 -3.91 -5.78 3.32
C ARG A 24 -3.05 -6.21 2.14
N TRP A 25 -1.96 -6.87 2.44
CA TRP A 25 -1.14 -7.57 1.45
C TRP A 25 -1.14 -9.07 1.76
N ALA A 26 -1.07 -9.89 0.72
CA ALA A 26 -0.85 -11.33 0.81
C ALA A 26 0.08 -11.75 -0.32
N LEU A 27 1.13 -12.51 0.01
CA LEU A 27 2.11 -13.00 -0.94
C LEU A 27 2.04 -14.51 -0.99
N GLU A 28 1.42 -15.04 -2.05
CA GLU A 28 1.35 -16.47 -2.30
C GLU A 28 2.66 -16.97 -2.90
N ARG A 29 3.33 -17.90 -2.21
CA ARG A 29 4.57 -18.55 -2.65
C ARG A 29 4.35 -20.07 -2.64
N GLU A 30 5.27 -20.80 -3.27
CA GLU A 30 5.19 -22.26 -3.35
C GLU A 30 5.11 -22.96 -1.98
N LYS A 31 5.72 -22.38 -0.94
CA LYS A 31 5.89 -23.03 0.38
C LYS A 31 5.12 -22.35 1.51
N ASP A 32 4.62 -21.14 1.30
CA ASP A 32 3.92 -20.38 2.33
C ASP A 32 3.10 -19.23 1.74
N ASN A 33 2.33 -18.56 2.61
CA ASN A 33 1.44 -17.46 2.25
C ASN A 33 1.47 -16.37 3.34
N PRO A 34 2.59 -15.63 3.49
CA PRO A 34 2.65 -14.49 4.39
C PRO A 34 1.65 -13.41 3.98
N LYS A 35 1.11 -12.74 5.00
CA LYS A 35 0.07 -11.72 4.86
C LYS A 35 0.21 -10.72 5.99
N GLY A 36 -0.22 -9.50 5.73
CA GLY A 36 -0.12 -8.42 6.70
C GLY A 36 -0.97 -7.22 6.36
N LEU A 37 -0.81 -6.19 7.19
CA LEU A 37 -1.41 -4.88 6.99
C LEU A 37 -0.35 -3.92 6.50
N PHE A 38 -0.77 -2.92 5.74
CA PHE A 38 0.09 -1.81 5.37
C PHE A 38 -0.62 -0.48 5.55
N THR A 39 0.19 0.56 5.79
CA THR A 39 -0.19 1.97 5.75
C THR A 39 0.80 2.71 4.88
N ILE A 40 0.30 3.36 3.83
CA ILE A 40 1.12 4.12 2.89
C ILE A 40 0.67 5.57 2.90
N THR A 41 1.62 6.50 3.00
CA THR A 41 1.36 7.92 2.70
C THR A 41 1.80 8.23 1.28
N PHE A 42 0.87 8.75 0.49
CA PHE A 42 1.13 9.28 -0.84
C PHE A 42 1.21 10.80 -0.83
N ARG A 43 2.13 11.34 -1.63
CA ARG A 43 2.18 12.75 -2.00
C ARG A 43 2.18 12.90 -3.51
N LYS A 44 1.41 13.86 -4.02
CA LYS A 44 1.36 14.22 -5.43
C LYS A 44 2.45 15.24 -5.74
N PHE A 45 3.28 14.92 -6.71
CA PHE A 45 4.28 15.80 -7.30
C PHE A 45 3.89 16.12 -8.76
N LYS A 46 4.68 16.94 -9.45
CA LYS A 46 4.43 17.29 -10.86
C LYS A 46 4.40 16.04 -11.76
N GLU A 47 5.22 15.05 -11.42
CA GLU A 47 5.40 13.77 -12.10
C GLU A 47 4.40 12.69 -11.61
N GLY A 48 3.45 13.07 -10.75
CA GLY A 48 2.39 12.21 -10.23
C GLY A 48 2.56 11.82 -8.76
N TRP A 49 1.75 10.86 -8.32
CA TRP A 49 1.77 10.34 -6.95
C TRP A 49 3.03 9.52 -6.69
N ARG A 50 3.59 9.67 -5.49
CA ARG A 50 4.71 8.89 -4.98
C ARG A 50 4.43 8.45 -3.56
N ILE A 51 4.92 7.27 -3.20
CA ILE A 51 4.98 6.78 -1.83
C ILE A 51 6.07 7.58 -1.11
N ILE A 52 5.71 8.28 -0.05
CA ILE A 52 6.66 9.05 0.78
C ILE A 52 6.89 8.40 2.15
N LEU A 53 6.01 7.48 2.55
CA LEU A 53 6.14 6.65 3.73
C LEU A 53 5.40 5.34 3.50
N ASP A 54 6.02 4.23 3.88
CA ASP A 54 5.46 2.89 3.89
C ASP A 54 5.74 2.26 5.26
N HIS A 55 4.68 1.84 5.93
CA HIS A 55 4.75 0.97 7.10
C HIS A 55 3.97 -0.31 6.80
N SER A 56 4.68 -1.43 6.72
CA SER A 56 4.12 -2.76 6.46
C SER A 56 4.52 -3.71 7.59
N GLU A 57 3.53 -4.41 8.15
CA GLU A 57 3.73 -5.52 9.11
C GLU A 57 3.72 -6.87 8.40
#